data_AF-A0A968SDY5-F1
#
_entry.id   AF-A0A968SDY5-F1
#
_cell.length_a   1.000
_cell.length_b   1.000
_cell.length_c   1.000
_cell.angle_alpha   90.00
_cell.angle_beta   90.00
_cell.angle_gamma   90.00
#
_symmetry.space_group_name_H-M   'P 1'
#
loop_
_entity.id
_entity.type
_entity.pdbx_description
1 polymer ?
#
loop_
_entity_poly.entity_id
_entity_poly.type
_entity_poly.pdbx_seq_one_letter_code
_entity_poly.pdbx_strand_id
1 'polypeptide(L)' 'MTAAERLYQLIQSFPESKINEVLQFAEFLQQKQYTFPQLKAIPPGTLTGLRGIAKRLEPAPKDDNLQAEYTEYLTQKYQ' A
#
# COMPACT_ATOMS: atom_id res chain seq x y z
N MET A 1 -36.63 -2.67 1.14
CA MET A 1 -35.46 -3.45 0.71
C MET A 1 -34.26 -3.05 1.54
N THR A 2 -33.70 -4.02 2.26
CA THR A 2 -32.47 -3.81 3.03
C THR A 2 -31.23 -3.99 2.15
N ALA A 3 -30.09 -3.45 2.60
CA ALA A 3 -28.82 -3.62 1.87
C ALA A 3 -28.42 -5.11 1.77
N ALA A 4 -28.71 -5.91 2.79
CA ALA A 4 -28.47 -7.34 2.81
C ALA A 4 -29.31 -8.07 1.73
N GLU A 5 -30.60 -7.78 1.64
CA GLU A 5 -31.49 -8.37 0.62
C GLU A 5 -31.02 -8.07 -0.81
N ARG A 6 -30.57 -6.84 -1.06
CA ARG A 6 -30.02 -6.47 -2.37
C ARG A 6 -28.74 -7.23 -2.69
N LEU A 7 -27.88 -7.45 -1.70
CA LEU A 7 -26.63 -8.19 -1.86
C LEU A 7 -26.90 -9.67 -2.19
N TYR A 8 -27.88 -10.30 -1.51
CA TYR A 8 -28.31 -11.67 -1.82
C TYR A 8 -28.84 -11.82 -3.23
N GLN A 9 -29.70 -10.88 -3.69
CA GLN A 9 -30.20 -10.90 -5.06
C GLN A 9 -29.08 -10.67 -6.09
N LEU A 10 -28.11 -9.81 -5.76
CA LEU A 10 -26.98 -9.54 -6.64
C LEU A 10 -26.12 -10.80 -6.82
N ILE A 11 -25.77 -11.49 -5.72
CA ILE A 11 -24.95 -12.71 -5.77
C ILE A 11 -25.63 -13.82 -6.58
N GLN A 12 -26.96 -13.94 -6.49
CA GLN A 12 -27.72 -14.94 -7.27
C GLN A 12 -27.67 -14.69 -8.79
N SER A 13 -27.41 -13.46 -9.22
CA SER A 13 -27.34 -13.08 -10.63
C SER A 13 -25.92 -13.15 -11.23
N PHE A 14 -24.90 -13.39 -10.40
CA PHE A 14 -23.50 -13.34 -10.83
C PHE A 14 -23.03 -14.68 -11.43
N PRO A 15 -22.19 -14.65 -12.48
CA PRO A 15 -21.49 -15.84 -12.95
C PRO A 15 -20.41 -16.27 -11.94
N GLU A 16 -20.15 -17.57 -11.84
CA GLU A 16 -19.20 -18.15 -10.87
C GLU A 16 -17.81 -17.49 -10.89
N SER A 17 -17.34 -17.07 -12.07
CA SER A 17 -16.06 -16.37 -12.24
C SER A 17 -15.95 -15.09 -11.42
N LYS A 18 -17.07 -14.40 -11.18
CA LYS A 18 -17.14 -13.15 -10.42
C LYS A 18 -17.50 -13.36 -8.95
N ILE A 19 -18.04 -14.52 -8.59
CA ILE A 19 -18.33 -14.86 -7.18
C ILE A 19 -17.03 -14.97 -6.38
N ASN A 20 -15.95 -15.50 -6.97
CA ASN A 20 -14.64 -15.57 -6.32
C ASN A 20 -14.08 -14.17 -5.99
N GLU A 21 -14.23 -13.20 -6.89
CA GLU A 21 -13.80 -11.81 -6.63
C GLU A 21 -14.60 -11.19 -5.47
N VAL A 22 -15.91 -11.47 -5.40
CA VAL A 22 -16.78 -11.00 -4.30
C VAL A 22 -16.40 -11.65 -2.97
N LEU A 23 -16.09 -12.95 -2.97
CA LEU A 23 -15.60 -13.66 -1.77
C LEU A 23 -14.27 -13.07 -1.29
N GLN A 24 -13.30 -12.89 -2.18
CA GLN A 24 -12.01 -12.26 -1.84
C GLN A 24 -12.18 -10.86 -1.26
N PHE A 25 -13.11 -10.07 -1.82
CA PHE A 25 -13.41 -8.74 -1.31
C PHE A 25 -14.07 -8.78 0.08
N ALA A 26 -15.00 -9.72 0.32
CA ALA A 26 -15.61 -9.90 1.62
C ALA A 26 -14.60 -10.33 2.70
N GLU A 27 -13.71 -11.28 2.36
CA GLU A 27 -12.61 -11.69 3.21
C GLU A 27 -11.67 -10.52 3.53
N PHE A 28 -11.34 -9.70 2.53
CA PHE A 28 -10.54 -8.50 2.72
C PHE A 28 -11.19 -7.50 3.68
N LEU A 29 -12.50 -7.27 3.58
CA LEU A 29 -13.21 -6.39 4.51
C LEU A 29 -13.20 -6.96 5.94
N GLN A 30 -13.41 -8.26 6.08
CA GLN A 30 -13.35 -8.94 7.38
C GLN A 30 -11.96 -8.83 8.00
N GLN A 31 -10.91 -9.11 7.22
CA GLN A 31 -9.52 -8.94 7.66
C GLN A 31 -9.25 -7.50 8.09
N LYS A 32 -9.70 -6.50 7.30
CA LYS A 32 -9.56 -5.09 7.65
C LYS A 32 -10.22 -4.72 8.97
N GLN A 33 -11.35 -5.32 9.33
CA GLN A 33 -11.97 -5.08 10.64
C GLN A 33 -11.09 -5.59 11.80
N TYR A 34 -10.37 -6.70 11.61
CA TYR A 34 -9.43 -7.22 12.61
C TYR A 34 -8.04 -6.55 12.55
N THR A 35 -7.63 -6.04 11.39
CA THR A 35 -6.34 -5.36 11.18
C THR A 35 -6.46 -3.85 11.14
N PHE A 36 -7.55 -3.24 11.62
CA PHE A 36 -7.39 -1.94 12.23
C PHE A 36 -6.61 -2.20 13.51
N PRO A 37 -5.29 -1.92 13.58
CA PRO A 37 -4.77 -1.60 14.89
C PRO A 37 -5.69 -0.46 15.33
N GLN A 38 -6.34 -0.60 16.48
CA GLN A 38 -6.61 0.57 17.32
C GLN A 38 -5.42 1.47 17.07
N LEU A 39 -5.62 2.65 16.46
CA LEU A 39 -4.54 3.57 16.10
C LEU A 39 -3.74 3.76 17.39
N LYS A 40 -2.73 2.91 17.60
CA LYS A 40 -1.93 2.89 18.80
C LYS A 40 -1.15 4.14 18.60
N ALA A 41 -1.61 5.20 19.26
CA ALA A 41 -1.07 6.53 19.21
C ALA A 41 0.44 6.35 19.20
N ILE A 42 1.04 6.62 18.04
CA ILE A 42 2.45 6.38 17.80
C ILE A 42 3.15 7.17 18.91
N PRO A 43 3.86 6.50 19.84
CA PRO A 43 4.36 7.18 21.02
C PRO A 43 5.33 8.28 20.54
N PRO A 44 5.20 9.51 21.09
CA PRO A 44 6.04 10.62 20.68
C PRO A 44 7.51 10.21 20.83
N GLY A 45 8.28 10.33 19.74
CA GLY A 45 9.68 9.91 19.68
C GLY A 45 9.99 8.70 18.78
N THR A 46 8.99 8.05 18.19
CA THR A 46 9.22 7.02 17.16
C THR A 46 9.31 7.63 15.75
N LEU A 47 10.29 7.20 14.95
CA LEU A 47 10.56 7.65 13.58
C LEU A 47 9.31 7.69 12.67
N THR A 48 8.33 6.84 12.94
CA THR A 48 7.05 6.74 12.23
C THR A 48 6.17 7.99 12.38
N GLY A 49 6.31 8.74 13.48
CA GLY A 49 5.61 10.02 13.71
C GLY A 49 6.18 11.20 12.92
N LEU A 50 7.38 11.03 12.33
CA LEU A 50 8.07 12.05 11.54
C LEU A 50 7.75 11.98 10.04
N ARG A 51 6.73 11.21 9.63
CA ARG A 51 6.35 11.02 8.21
C ARG A 51 5.95 12.34 7.51
N GLY A 52 5.74 13.43 8.24
CA GLY A 52 5.56 14.79 7.71
C GLY A 52 6.73 15.77 7.96
N ILE A 53 7.80 15.36 8.67
CA ILE A 53 8.94 16.22 9.03
C ILE A 53 10.20 15.86 8.22
N ALA A 54 10.22 14.71 7.53
CA ALA A 54 11.18 14.41 6.48
C ALA A 54 10.88 15.24 5.22
N LYS A 55 10.94 16.58 5.33
CA LYS A 55 11.20 17.41 4.16
C LYS A 55 12.60 17.01 3.69
N ARG A 56 12.71 16.40 2.51
CA ARG A 56 14.03 16.24 1.87
C ARG A 56 14.59 17.66 1.73
N LEU A 57 15.69 17.95 2.42
CA LEU A 57 16.40 19.22 2.26
C LEU A 57 17.01 19.35 0.86
N GLU A 58 17.16 18.22 0.16
CA GLU A 58 17.76 18.15 -1.16
C GLU A 58 16.72 17.70 -2.20
N PRO A 59 16.75 18.28 -3.41
CA PRO A 59 15.96 17.77 -4.52
C PRO A 59 16.31 16.30 -4.73
N ALA A 60 15.31 15.48 -5.11
CA ALA A 60 15.58 14.11 -5.53
C ALA A 60 16.71 14.14 -6.58
N PRO A 61 17.75 13.29 -6.46
CA PRO A 61 18.82 13.25 -7.45
C PRO A 61 18.19 13.06 -8.83
N LYS A 62 18.57 13.90 -9.79
CA LYS A 62 18.15 13.71 -11.17
C LYS A 62 18.78 12.44 -11.70
N ASP A 63 18.05 11.71 -12.55
CA ASP A 63 18.50 10.44 -13.12
C ASP A 63 19.88 10.55 -13.79
N ASP A 64 20.19 11.70 -14.39
CA ASP A 64 21.49 11.98 -15.02
C ASP A 64 22.68 11.91 -14.02
N ASN A 65 22.49 12.39 -12.78
CA ASN A 65 23.53 12.33 -11.76
C ASN A 65 23.72 10.91 -11.21
N LEU A 66 22.61 10.16 -11.07
CA LEU A 66 22.65 8.75 -10.66
C LEU A 66 23.38 7.88 -11.69
N GLN A 67 23.21 8.16 -12.98
CA GLN A 67 23.92 7.44 -14.04
C GLN A 67 25.43 7.70 -14.00
N ALA A 68 25.85 8.95 -13.77
CA ALA A 68 27.26 9.29 -13.67
C ALA A 68 27.93 8.57 -12.48
N GLU A 69 27.31 8.64 -11.29
CA GLU A 69 27.80 7.97 -10.08
C GLU A 69 27.83 6.45 -10.25
N TYR A 70 26.82 5.86 -10.89
CA TYR A 70 26.78 4.42 -11.15
C TYR A 70 27.86 3.97 -12.14
N THR A 71 28.11 4.79 -13.17
CA THR A 71 29.17 4.52 -14.15
C THR A 71 30.55 4.59 -13.49
N GLU A 72 30.78 5.59 -12.64
CA GLU A 72 32.03 5.73 -11.88
C GLU A 72 32.24 4.55 -10.92
N TYR A 73 31.19 4.12 -10.22
CA TYR A 73 31.21 2.94 -9.35
C TYR A 73 31.58 1.66 -10.11
N LEU A 74 30.98 1.43 -11.29
CA LEU A 74 31.30 0.27 -12.11
C LEU A 74 32.74 0.31 -12.62
N THR A 75 33.23 1.50 -13.00
CA THR A 75 34.61 1.72 -13.43
C THR A 75 35.58 1.36 -12.30
N GLN A 76 35.37 1.88 -11.10
CA GLN A 76 36.25 1.60 -9.96
C GLN A 76 36.22 0.12 -9.50
N LYS A 77 35.11 -0.57 -9.74
CA LYS A 77 34.93 -1.96 -9.28
C LYS A 77 35.51 -3.01 -10.22
N TYR A 78 35.56 -2.70 -11.52
CA TYR A 78 35.90 -3.69 -12.56
C TYR A 78 37.13 -3.31 -13.39
N GLN A 79 37.75 -2.18 -13.10
CA GLN A 79 38.97 -1.68 -13.75
C GLN A 79 40.11 -1.59 -12.74
#